data_AF-A0A9E5LLU7-F1
#
_entry.id   AF-A0A9E5LLU7-F1
#
_cell.length_a   1.000
_cell.length_b   1.000
_cell.length_c   1.000
_cell.angle_alpha   90.00
_cell.angle_beta   90.00
_cell.angle_gamma   90.00
#
_symmetry.space_group_name_H-M   'P 1'
#
loop_
_entity.id
_entity.type
_entity.pdbx_description
1 polymer ?
#
loop_
_entity_poly.entity_id
_entity_poly.type
_entity_poly.pdbx_seq_one_letter_code
_entity_poly.pdbx_strand_id
1 'polypeptide(L)'
;FVGEFLTLMGIFQVNTWVALFATSGVILSAAYALWLYRRVVMGDLIKESLKSITDMGTRERVIFAPLVVMTLLLGVYPALALDVIAPAVENLVSNYNAALLDAGLGQVADAANAH
;
A
#
# COMPACT_ATOMS: atom_id res chain seq x y z
N PHE A 1 0.64 4.29 1.25
CA PHE A 1 1.96 4.94 1.18
C PHE A 1 3.10 4.10 1.76
N VAL A 2 3.30 4.00 3.08
CA VAL A 2 4.52 3.34 3.64
C VAL A 2 4.69 1.90 3.12
N GLY A 3 3.63 1.09 3.17
CA GLY A 3 3.67 -0.27 2.63
C GLY A 3 3.97 -0.33 1.14
N GLU A 4 3.33 0.52 0.32
CA GLU A 4 3.60 0.59 -1.12
C GLU A 4 5.04 0.99 -1.42
N PHE A 5 5.59 1.94 -0.67
CA PHE A 5 6.98 2.35 -0.81
C PHE A 5 7.95 1.22 -0.46
N LEU A 6 7.72 0.50 0.65
CA LEU A 6 8.53 -0.66 1.04
C LEU A 6 8.45 -1.78 -0.01
N THR A 7 7.26 -2.05 -0.55
CA THR A 7 7.08 -3.02 -1.64
C THR A 7 7.83 -2.60 -2.90
N LEU A 8 7.78 -1.31 -3.28
CA LEU A 8 8.51 -0.79 -4.44
C LEU A 8 10.03 -0.89 -4.25
N MET A 9 10.53 -0.58 -3.05
CA MET A 9 11.94 -0.76 -2.72
C MET A 9 12.37 -2.22 -2.83
N GLY A 10 11.54 -3.16 -2.35
CA GLY A 10 11.81 -4.59 -2.44
C GLY A 10 11.88 -5.09 -3.89
N ILE A 11 10.89 -4.75 -4.72
CA ILE A 11 10.90 -5.18 -6.13
C ILE A 11 11.97 -4.47 -6.95
N PHE A 12 12.33 -3.23 -6.61
CA PHE A 12 13.41 -2.50 -7.30
C PHE A 12 14.76 -3.21 -7.19
N GLN A 13 15.01 -3.88 -6.06
CA GLN A 13 16.23 -4.67 -5.85
C GLN A 13 16.28 -5.97 -6.69
N VAL A 14 15.12 -6.50 -7.10
CA VAL A 14 15.00 -7.77 -7.83
C VAL A 14 14.78 -7.55 -9.32
N ASN A 15 13.94 -6.59 -9.72
CA ASN A 15 13.64 -6.33 -11.12
C ASN A 15 13.18 -4.88 -11.36
N THR A 16 14.06 -4.09 -11.97
CA THR A 16 13.80 -2.67 -12.26
C THR A 16 12.65 -2.45 -13.25
N TRP A 17 12.44 -3.36 -14.22
CA TRP A 17 11.34 -3.23 -15.17
C TRP A 17 9.98 -3.40 -14.49
N VAL A 18 9.85 -4.39 -13.62
CA VAL A 18 8.63 -4.58 -12.84
C VAL A 18 8.41 -3.39 -11.90
N ALA A 19 9.46 -2.90 -11.25
CA ALA A 19 9.39 -1.71 -10.40
C ALA A 19 8.94 -0.45 -11.17
N LEU A 20 9.39 -0.28 -12.41
CA LEU A 20 9.00 0.84 -13.28
C LEU A 20 7.49 0.81 -13.57
N PHE A 21 6.94 -0.34 -13.96
CA PHE A 21 5.50 -0.49 -14.21
C PHE A 21 4.67 -0.36 -12.94
N ALA A 22 5.15 -0.90 -11.81
CA ALA A 22 4.47 -0.74 -10.52
C ALA A 22 4.42 0.75 -10.10
N THR A 23 5.53 1.47 -10.25
CA THR A 23 5.62 2.90 -9.92
C THR A 23 4.73 3.75 -10.83
N SER A 24 4.67 3.46 -12.12
CA SER A 24 3.78 4.19 -13.03
C SER A 24 2.30 3.98 -12.66
N GLY A 25 1.92 2.78 -12.23
CA GLY A 25 0.59 2.51 -11.68
C GLY A 25 0.25 3.37 -10.46
N VAL A 26 1.21 3.57 -9.54
CA VAL A 26 1.04 4.45 -8.36
C VAL A 26 0.84 5.91 -8.80
N ILE A 27 1.62 6.40 -9.77
CA ILE A 27 1.48 7.76 -10.29
C ILE A 27 0.11 7.96 -10.95
N LEU A 28 -0.32 7.01 -11.79
CA LEU A 28 -1.63 7.07 -12.44
C LEU A 28 -2.77 7.01 -11.42
N SER A 29 -2.62 6.22 -10.36
CA SER A 29 -3.59 6.16 -9.26
C SER A 29 -3.73 7.50 -8.54
N ALA A 30 -2.61 8.18 -8.25
CA ALA A 30 -2.62 9.51 -7.66
C ALA A 30 -3.23 10.57 -8.59
N ALA A 31 -2.87 10.54 -9.89
CA ALA A 31 -3.41 11.44 -10.89
C ALA A 31 -4.94 11.28 -11.03
N TYR A 32 -5.42 10.04 -11.07
CA TYR A 32 -6.85 9.75 -11.12
C TYR A 32 -7.57 10.18 -9.85
N ALA A 33 -7.00 9.92 -8.67
CA ALA A 33 -7.57 10.35 -7.40
C ALA A 33 -7.72 11.87 -7.32
N LEU A 34 -6.72 12.64 -7.76
CA LEU A 34 -6.79 14.10 -7.81
C LEU A 34 -7.82 14.60 -8.81
N TRP A 35 -7.86 14.01 -10.00
CA TRP A 35 -8.86 14.34 -11.02
C TRP A 35 -10.29 14.06 -10.52
N LEU A 36 -10.51 12.91 -9.90
CA LEU A 36 -11.79 12.51 -9.33
C LEU A 36 -12.19 13.44 -8.19
N TYR A 37 -11.28 13.70 -7.25
CA TYR A 37 -11.52 14.59 -6.12
C TYR A 37 -11.94 15.99 -6.58
N ARG A 38 -11.22 16.58 -7.55
CA ARG A 38 -11.59 17.87 -8.13
C ARG A 38 -13.00 17.84 -8.72
N ARG A 39 -13.36 16.78 -9.44
CA ARG A 39 -14.67 16.68 -10.09
C ARG A 39 -15.82 16.46 -9.10
N VAL A 40 -15.59 15.69 -8.05
CA VAL A 40 -16.62 15.32 -7.06
C VAL A 40 -16.81 16.41 -6.01
N VAL A 41 -15.72 16.99 -5.50
CA VAL A 41 -15.76 17.94 -4.37
C VAL A 41 -15.80 19.39 -4.85
N MET A 42 -15.08 19.72 -5.93
CA MET A 42 -14.98 21.11 -6.44
C MET A 42 -15.83 21.35 -7.69
N GLY A 43 -16.60 20.36 -8.15
CA GLY A 43 -17.49 20.50 -9.30
C GLY A 43 -18.79 21.21 -8.96
N ASP A 44 -19.45 21.78 -9.97
CA ASP A 44 -20.72 22.46 -9.79
C ASP A 44 -21.85 21.50 -9.35
N LEU A 45 -22.65 21.94 -8.38
CA LEU A 45 -23.83 21.22 -7.89
C LEU A 45 -25.00 21.34 -8.88
N ILE A 46 -24.93 20.57 -9.96
CA ILE A 46 -25.92 20.62 -11.05
C ILE A 46 -27.22 19.87 -10.68
N LYS A 47 -27.14 18.84 -9.82
CA LYS A 47 -28.30 18.02 -9.43
C LYS A 47 -28.99 18.58 -8.20
N GLU A 48 -30.28 18.88 -8.35
CA GLU A 48 -31.11 19.43 -7.27
C GLU A 48 -31.25 18.48 -6.07
N SER A 49 -31.21 17.16 -6.31
CA SER A 49 -31.21 16.12 -5.26
C SER A 49 -29.96 16.11 -4.38
N LEU A 50 -28.86 16.74 -4.80
CA LEU A 50 -27.66 16.87 -3.97
C LEU A 50 -27.77 18.05 -2.99
N LYS A 51 -28.65 19.03 -3.26
CA LYS A 51 -28.83 20.22 -2.41
C LYS A 51 -29.49 19.91 -1.06
N SER A 52 -30.18 18.77 -0.96
CA SER A 52 -30.83 18.30 0.28
C SER A 52 -29.98 17.32 1.09
N ILE A 53 -28.75 17.03 0.67
CA ILE A 53 -27.84 16.17 1.44
C ILE A 53 -27.44 16.91 2.71
N THR A 54 -27.64 16.23 3.83
CA THR A 54 -27.28 16.75 5.17
C THR A 54 -25.81 16.47 5.45
N ASP A 55 -25.16 17.38 6.18
CA ASP A 55 -23.79 17.18 6.64
C ASP A 55 -23.64 15.94 7.53
N MET A 56 -22.42 15.42 7.60
CA MET A 56 -22.11 14.25 8.43
C MET A 56 -22.50 14.46 9.89
N GLY A 57 -23.29 13.52 10.41
CA GLY A 57 -23.71 13.50 11.81
C GLY A 57 -22.60 13.10 12.78
N THR A 58 -22.80 13.35 14.08
CA THR A 58 -21.80 13.03 15.12
C THR A 58 -21.46 11.54 15.18
N ARG A 59 -22.45 10.66 15.00
CA ARG A 59 -22.24 9.20 14.99
C ARG A 59 -21.33 8.75 13.85
N GLU A 60 -21.53 9.33 12.66
CA GLU A 60 -20.72 9.02 11.48
C GLU A 60 -19.28 9.47 11.69
N ARG A 61 -19.07 10.69 12.21
CA ARG A 61 -17.71 11.18 12.53
C ARG A 61 -16.98 10.29 13.51
N VAL A 62 -17.65 9.79 14.55
CA VAL A 62 -17.03 8.89 15.53
C VAL A 62 -16.62 7.55 14.90
N ILE A 63 -17.33 7.07 13.87
CA ILE A 63 -16.96 5.85 13.14
C ILE A 63 -15.74 6.10 12.23
N PHE A 64 -15.65 7.26 11.58
CA PHE A 64 -14.51 7.60 10.72
C PHE A 64 -13.26 8.01 11.50
N ALA A 65 -13.42 8.62 12.68
CA ALA A 65 -12.32 9.11 13.52
C ALA A 65 -11.22 8.05 13.76
N PRO A 66 -11.50 6.81 14.23
CA PRO A 66 -10.45 5.82 14.45
C PRO A 66 -9.72 5.43 13.17
N LEU A 67 -10.41 5.38 12.02
CA LEU A 67 -9.78 5.07 10.74
C LEU A 67 -8.78 6.15 10.32
N VAL A 68 -9.16 7.42 10.46
CA VAL A 68 -8.28 8.56 10.17
C VAL A 68 -7.10 8.58 11.13
N VAL A 69 -7.35 8.40 12.43
CA VAL A 69 -6.31 8.34 13.46
C VAL A 69 -5.30 7.23 13.16
N MET A 70 -5.77 6.02 12.87
CA MET A 70 -4.89 4.89 12.54
C MET A 70 -4.11 5.12 11.24
N THR A 71 -4.73 5.74 10.23
CA THR A 71 -4.06 6.08 8.96
C THR A 71 -2.92 7.08 9.19
N LEU A 72 -3.15 8.12 10.00
CA LEU A 72 -2.12 9.11 10.34
C LEU A 72 -1.04 8.50 11.24
N LEU A 73 -1.43 7.75 12.26
CA LEU A 73 -0.52 7.10 13.22
C LEU A 73 0.43 6.13 12.51
N LEU A 74 -0.08 5.22 11.68
CA LEU A 74 0.75 4.29 10.91
C LEU A 74 1.51 4.99 9.77
N GLY A 75 1.00 6.11 9.27
CA GLY A 75 1.71 6.94 8.30
C GLY A 75 2.97 7.61 8.88
N VAL A 76 2.90 8.07 10.13
CA VAL A 76 4.01 8.74 10.84
C VAL A 76 4.92 7.74 11.53
N TYR A 77 4.36 6.73 12.20
CA TYR A 77 5.10 5.73 12.96
C TYR A 77 4.71 4.29 12.55
N PRO A 78 5.17 3.83 11.35
CA PRO A 78 4.83 2.52 10.81
C PRO A 78 5.42 1.34 11.59
N ALA A 79 6.44 1.58 12.41
CA ALA A 79 7.09 0.56 13.24
C ALA A 79 6.10 -0.21 14.12
N LEU A 80 5.00 0.44 14.56
CA LEU A 80 3.94 -0.21 15.34
C LEU A 80 3.33 -1.43 14.65
N ALA A 81 3.25 -1.41 13.31
CA ALA A 81 2.77 -2.56 12.54
C ALA A 81 3.94 -3.46 12.10
N LEU A 82 5.05 -2.86 11.66
CA LEU A 82 6.19 -3.61 11.12
C LEU A 82 6.86 -4.50 12.16
N ASP A 83 7.08 -4.01 13.38
CA ASP A 83 7.76 -4.77 14.43
C ASP A 83 6.94 -5.98 14.90
N VAL A 84 5.60 -5.88 14.83
CA VAL A 84 4.69 -6.98 15.14
C VAL A 84 4.76 -8.07 14.08
N ILE A 85 4.93 -7.71 12.81
CA ILE A 85 4.88 -8.63 11.67
C ILE A 85 6.27 -9.21 11.35
N ALA A 86 7.35 -8.47 11.62
CA ALA A 86 8.72 -8.81 11.22
C ALA A 86 9.17 -10.22 11.65
N PRO A 87 8.96 -10.69 12.90
CA PRO A 87 9.41 -12.02 13.30
C PRO A 87 8.71 -13.15 12.54
N ALA A 88 7.43 -12.97 12.19
CA ALA A 88 6.69 -13.96 11.42
C ALA A 88 7.21 -14.04 9.98
N VAL A 89 7.52 -12.89 9.37
CA VAL A 89 8.09 -12.81 8.02
C VAL A 89 9.51 -13.40 7.97
N GLU A 90 10.34 -13.12 8.96
CA GLU A 90 11.70 -13.67 9.04
C GLU A 90 11.69 -15.21 9.13
N ASN A 91 10.83 -15.77 9.98
CA ASN A 91 10.63 -17.22 10.06
C ASN A 91 10.12 -17.80 8.73
N LEU A 92 9.21 -17.11 8.05
CA LEU A 92 8.70 -17.55 6.75
C LEU A 92 9.81 -17.61 5.69
N VAL A 93 10.64 -16.56 5.60
CA VAL A 93 11.76 -16.51 4.65
C VAL A 93 12.82 -17.56 4.98
N SER A 94 13.14 -17.74 6.27
CA SER A 94 14.09 -18.76 6.71
C SER A 94 13.64 -20.18 6.34
N ASN A 95 12.38 -20.52 6.63
CA ASN A 95 11.81 -21.83 6.30
C ASN A 95 11.74 -22.06 4.78
N TYR A 96 11.40 -21.01 4.01
CA TYR A 96 11.40 -21.07 2.55
C TYR A 96 12.79 -21.40 1.99
N ASN A 97 13.83 -20.71 2.47
CA ASN A 97 15.21 -20.96 2.05
C ASN A 97 15.67 -22.38 2.44
N ALA A 98 15.32 -22.84 3.64
CA ALA A 98 15.63 -24.21 4.06
C ALA A 98 14.97 -25.26 3.15
N ALA A 99 13.70 -25.05 2.76
CA ALA A 99 12.99 -25.94 1.85
C ALA A 99 13.59 -25.95 0.43
N LEU A 100 14.05 -24.80 -0.08
CA LEU A 100 14.74 -24.73 -1.38
C LEU A 100 16.05 -25.52 -1.39
N LEU A 101 16.79 -25.49 -0.27
CA LEU A 101 18.02 -26.25 -0.10
C LEU A 101 17.74 -27.76 -0.06
N ASP A 102 16.71 -28.18 0.69
CA ASP A 102 16.29 -29.59 0.75
C ASP A 102 15.81 -30.13 -0.60
N ALA A 103 15.11 -29.30 -1.38
CA ALA A 103 14.68 -29.63 -2.74
C ALA A 103 15.83 -29.66 -3.78
N GLY A 104 17.07 -29.32 -3.39
CA GLY A 104 18.22 -29.26 -4.29
C GLY A 104 18.19 -28.08 -5.27
N LEU A 105 17.33 -27.08 -5.05
CA LEU A 105 17.12 -25.91 -5.91
C LEU A 105 17.90 -24.67 -5.48
N GLY A 106 18.74 -24.77 -4.45
CA GLY A 106 19.49 -23.64 -3.87
C GLY A 106 20.28 -22.82 -4.91
N GLN A 107 20.94 -23.48 -5.87
CA GLN A 107 21.73 -22.79 -6.90
C GLN A 107 20.87 -22.12 -8.01
N VAL A 108 19.62 -22.57 -8.21
CA VAL A 108 18.72 -22.00 -9.22
C VAL A 108 18.08 -20.71 -8.69
N ALA A 109 17.83 -20.64 -7.38
CA ALA A 109 17.32 -19.44 -6.70
C ALA A 109 18.35 -18.31 -6.70
N ASP A 110 19.63 -18.61 -6.45
CA ASP A 110 20.72 -17.62 -6.47
C ASP A 110 20.99 -17.05 -7.87
N ALA A 111 20.85 -17.87 -8.92
CA ALA A 111 21.04 -17.44 -10.31
C ALA A 111 19.90 -16.53 -10.82
N ALA A 112 18.67 -16.70 -10.32
CA ALA A 112 17.52 -15.85 -10.67
C ALA A 112 17.59 -14.45 -10.03
N ASN A 113 18.33 -14.31 -8.92
CA ASN A 113 18.54 -13.04 -8.22
C ASN A 113 19.75 -12.22 -8.75
N ALA A 114 20.49 -12.75 -9.73
CA ALA A 114 21.70 -12.13 -10.29
C ALA A 114 21.46 -11.34 -11.60
N HIS A 115 20.21 -11.23 -12.05
CA HIS A 115 19.78 -10.49 -13.25
C HIS A 115 18.73 -9.44 -12.90
#